data_AF-A0A9P6JR56-F1
#
_entry.id   AF-A0A9P6JR56-F1
#
_cell.length_a   1.000
_cell.length_b   1.000
_cell.length_c   1.000
_cell.angle_alpha   90.00
_cell.angle_beta   90.00
_cell.angle_gamma   90.00
#
_symmetry.space_group_name_H-M   'P 1'
#
loop_
_entity.id
_entity.type
_entity.pdbx_description
1 polymer ?
#
loop_
_entity_poly.entity_id
_entity_poly.type
_entity_poly.pdbx_seq_one_letter_code
_entity_poly.pdbx_strand_id
1 'polypeptide(L)'
;MWTSLPAGLSLTTPEETERIKLLIYQLPIQIRKFGQYSTRRVSSTFLRTLLWTLDIAAVEQIPWQHPSHNKAIKLFETILDFPNPRTISIENLEPWKEFTLWSDLSLLWFVLADQTEPHVINIPADSERETARRIRNLNFQGFTTQMTLAGVRDPSYLAIYQLRDLLEEDPDFDYPQFKDVGIHYNVRILPAEIWISECAKLVYQNSKENGEKASRNDARGGKHWKGKLGFSMGRWHFWQERLDMIASREEASEKHGLLQGK
;
A
#
# COMPACT_ATOMS: atom_id res chain seq x y z
N MET A 1 -4.07 -29.50 8.92
CA MET A 1 -3.54 -29.57 10.29
C MET A 1 -2.49 -28.49 10.38
N TRP A 2 -2.91 -27.27 10.72
CA TRP A 2 -2.10 -26.06 10.65
C TRP A 2 -1.35 -25.92 11.97
N THR A 3 -0.04 -26.07 11.93
CA THR A 3 0.82 -25.74 13.08
C THR A 3 0.80 -24.23 13.25
N SER A 4 0.33 -23.80 14.41
CA SER A 4 0.45 -22.45 14.94
C SER A 4 1.88 -21.92 14.76
N LEU A 5 2.00 -20.69 14.25
CA LEU A 5 3.23 -19.93 14.36
C LEU A 5 3.56 -19.77 15.86
N PRO A 6 4.81 -19.98 16.28
CA PRO A 6 5.18 -19.87 17.68
C PRO A 6 4.98 -18.44 18.18
N ALA A 7 4.19 -18.30 19.24
CA ALA A 7 4.08 -17.07 20.00
C ALA A 7 5.46 -16.73 20.59
N GLY A 8 6.06 -15.63 20.14
CA GLY A 8 7.33 -15.14 20.70
C GLY A 8 8.39 -14.62 19.73
N LEU A 9 8.10 -14.42 18.44
CA LEU A 9 9.01 -13.70 17.53
C LEU A 9 8.99 -12.19 17.83
N SER A 10 9.79 -11.79 18.82
CA SER A 10 10.11 -10.41 19.10
C SER A 10 11.17 -9.89 18.13
N LEU A 11 10.82 -9.64 16.87
CA LEU A 11 11.72 -9.22 15.78
C LEU A 11 12.32 -7.81 15.92
N THR A 12 12.99 -7.52 17.03
CA THR A 12 13.73 -6.25 17.26
C THR A 12 14.85 -6.41 18.30
N THR A 13 15.48 -7.58 18.38
CA THR A 13 16.78 -7.67 19.06
C THR A 13 17.91 -7.28 18.09
N PRO A 14 19.02 -6.71 18.58
CA PRO A 14 20.22 -6.49 17.76
C PRO A 14 20.68 -7.78 17.05
N GLU A 15 20.44 -8.93 17.67
CA GLU A 15 20.81 -10.25 17.18
C GLU A 15 19.97 -10.69 15.96
N GLU A 16 18.67 -10.40 15.95
CA GLU A 16 17.80 -10.64 14.78
C GLU A 16 18.13 -9.68 13.63
N THR A 17 18.49 -8.44 13.95
CA THR A 17 18.96 -7.46 12.95
C THR A 17 20.22 -7.98 12.25
N GLU A 18 21.19 -8.51 13.01
CA GLU A 18 22.39 -9.14 12.43
C GLU A 18 22.07 -10.42 11.64
N ARG A 19 21.09 -11.22 12.07
CA ARG A 19 20.64 -12.39 11.29
C ARG A 19 20.00 -12.00 9.96
N ILE A 20 19.15 -10.98 9.94
CA ILE A 20 18.57 -10.42 8.71
C ILE A 20 19.70 -9.92 7.81
N LYS A 21 20.71 -9.23 8.36
CA LYS A 21 21.89 -8.82 7.59
C LYS A 21 22.63 -10.00 6.97
N LEU A 22 22.87 -11.06 7.73
CA LEU A 22 23.56 -12.26 7.24
C LEU A 22 22.76 -12.98 6.14
N LEU A 23 21.44 -13.11 6.28
CA LEU A 23 20.56 -13.69 5.25
C LEU A 23 20.57 -12.86 3.97
N ILE A 24 20.55 -11.52 4.10
CA ILE A 24 20.68 -10.59 2.97
C ILE A 24 22.05 -10.71 2.29
N TYR A 25 23.13 -10.89 3.05
CA TYR A 25 24.47 -11.10 2.48
C TYR A 25 24.62 -12.43 1.74
N GLN A 26 23.86 -13.46 2.14
CA GLN A 26 23.89 -14.82 1.57
C GLN A 26 22.98 -15.01 0.35
N LEU A 27 22.28 -13.96 -0.09
CA LEU A 27 21.41 -14.04 -1.27
C LEU A 27 22.20 -14.58 -2.48
N PRO A 28 21.61 -15.52 -3.27
CA PRO A 28 22.27 -16.15 -4.40
C PRO A 28 22.41 -15.14 -5.55
N ILE A 29 23.48 -14.35 -5.49
CA ILE A 29 23.79 -13.33 -6.49
C ILE A 29 24.77 -13.93 -7.49
N GLN A 30 24.35 -14.11 -8.75
CA GLN A 30 25.27 -14.57 -9.79
C GLN A 30 26.15 -13.43 -10.29
N ILE A 31 27.47 -13.64 -10.23
CA ILE A 31 28.49 -12.70 -10.73
C ILE A 31 28.98 -13.21 -12.08
N ARG A 32 28.71 -12.50 -13.18
CA ARG A 32 29.42 -12.67 -14.45
C ARG A 32 30.40 -11.51 -14.64
N LYS A 33 31.66 -11.82 -14.94
CA LYS A 33 32.69 -10.81 -15.27
C LYS A 33 32.61 -10.50 -16.77
N PHE A 34 32.38 -9.25 -17.14
CA PHE A 34 32.58 -8.73 -18.50
C PHE A 34 33.51 -7.52 -18.42
N GLY A 35 34.80 -7.70 -18.74
CA GLY A 35 35.79 -6.62 -18.65
C GLY A 35 36.01 -6.08 -17.22
N GLN A 36 36.51 -4.84 -17.09
CA GLN A 36 36.84 -4.17 -15.83
C GLN A 36 35.64 -3.84 -14.92
N TYR A 37 34.40 -4.14 -15.35
CA TYR A 37 33.19 -3.89 -14.58
C TYR A 37 32.48 -5.21 -14.26
N SER A 38 32.28 -5.51 -12.97
CA SER A 38 31.48 -6.66 -12.52
C SER A 38 30.04 -6.21 -12.22
N THR A 39 29.11 -6.45 -13.13
CA THR A 39 27.67 -6.29 -12.86
C THR A 39 27.10 -7.59 -12.30
N ARG A 40 26.56 -7.55 -11.08
CA ARG A 40 25.91 -8.69 -10.43
C ARG A 40 24.45 -8.76 -10.85
N ARG A 41 23.98 -9.92 -11.33
CA ARG A 41 22.58 -10.13 -11.72
C ARG A 41 21.78 -10.67 -10.54
N VAL A 42 20.65 -10.03 -10.26
CA VAL A 42 19.62 -10.56 -9.36
C VAL A 42 18.36 -10.76 -10.19
N SER A 43 17.72 -11.92 -10.07
CA SER A 43 16.45 -12.16 -10.75
C SER A 43 15.40 -11.16 -10.23
N SER A 44 14.73 -10.43 -11.12
CA SER A 44 13.57 -9.59 -10.78
C SER A 44 12.52 -10.37 -9.99
N THR A 45 12.33 -11.63 -10.36
CA THR A 45 11.41 -12.56 -9.69
C THR A 45 11.79 -12.80 -8.24
N PHE A 46 13.09 -12.83 -7.90
CA PHE A 46 13.50 -13.04 -6.52
C PHE A 46 13.16 -11.83 -5.63
N LEU A 47 13.54 -10.62 -6.06
CA LEU A 47 13.28 -9.40 -5.27
C LEU A 47 11.78 -9.07 -5.21
N ARG A 48 11.07 -9.19 -6.34
CA ARG A 48 9.64 -8.94 -6.39
C ARG A 48 8.84 -10.00 -5.63
N THR A 49 9.04 -11.28 -5.95
CA THR A 49 8.19 -12.38 -5.45
C THR A 49 8.62 -12.89 -4.07
N LEU A 50 9.92 -12.99 -3.79
CA LEU A 50 10.36 -13.58 -2.52
C LEU A 50 10.47 -12.55 -1.40
N LEU A 51 10.99 -11.35 -1.67
CA LEU A 51 11.15 -10.35 -0.62
C LEU A 51 9.83 -9.60 -0.41
N TRP A 52 9.46 -8.74 -1.37
CA TRP A 52 8.35 -7.81 -1.15
C TRP A 52 6.97 -8.46 -1.12
N THR A 53 6.67 -9.44 -1.98
CA THR A 53 5.35 -10.09 -1.93
C THR A 53 5.12 -10.84 -0.62
N LEU A 54 6.15 -11.49 -0.05
CA LEU A 54 6.01 -12.17 1.24
C LEU A 54 5.86 -11.19 2.39
N ASP A 55 6.66 -10.12 2.41
CA ASP A 55 6.56 -9.08 3.43
C ASP A 55 5.17 -8.41 3.42
N ILE A 56 4.67 -8.06 2.23
CA ILE A 56 3.33 -7.48 2.07
C ILE A 56 2.24 -8.47 2.49
N ALA A 57 2.32 -9.74 2.07
CA ALA A 57 1.36 -10.77 2.48
C ALA A 57 1.35 -10.99 4.01
N ALA A 58 2.50 -10.81 4.68
CA ALA A 58 2.60 -10.92 6.13
C ALA A 58 1.94 -9.74 6.85
N VAL A 59 2.18 -8.50 6.41
CA VAL A 59 1.55 -7.31 7.03
C VAL A 59 0.04 -7.26 6.79
N GLU A 60 -0.45 -7.83 5.69
CA GLU A 60 -1.88 -8.00 5.45
C GLU A 60 -2.59 -8.89 6.47
N GLN A 61 -1.86 -9.73 7.21
CA GLN A 61 -2.43 -10.54 8.30
C GLN A 61 -2.48 -9.79 9.64
N ILE A 62 -1.86 -8.62 9.73
CA ILE A 62 -1.76 -7.84 10.97
C ILE A 62 -2.90 -6.80 10.97
N PRO A 63 -3.82 -6.81 11.95
CA PRO A 63 -4.87 -5.80 12.05
C PRO A 63 -4.29 -4.40 11.95
N TRP A 64 -4.90 -3.51 11.16
CA TRP A 64 -4.32 -2.21 10.81
C TRP A 64 -4.00 -1.30 12.01
N GLN A 65 -4.77 -1.39 13.10
CA GLN A 65 -4.49 -0.66 14.34
C GLN A 65 -3.45 -1.36 15.24
N HIS A 66 -3.01 -2.56 14.89
CA HIS A 66 -2.12 -3.33 15.75
C HIS A 66 -0.69 -2.77 15.72
N PRO A 67 -0.03 -2.58 16.87
CA PRO A 67 1.31 -1.97 16.95
C PRO A 67 2.42 -2.80 16.30
N SER A 68 2.13 -4.03 15.86
CA SER A 68 3.09 -4.84 15.07
C SER A 68 3.39 -4.25 13.70
N HIS A 69 2.53 -3.38 13.15
CA HIS A 69 2.87 -2.64 11.95
C HIS A 69 4.14 -1.80 12.14
N ASN A 70 4.33 -1.18 13.31
CA ASN A 70 5.58 -0.47 13.64
C ASN A 70 6.83 -1.37 13.55
N LYS A 71 6.71 -2.66 13.87
CA LYS A 71 7.83 -3.61 13.73
C LYS A 71 8.14 -3.88 12.26
N ALA A 72 7.11 -4.03 11.43
CA ALA A 72 7.29 -4.15 9.99
C ALA A 72 7.93 -2.88 9.42
N ILE A 73 7.44 -1.69 9.78
CA ILE A 73 8.08 -0.42 9.41
C ILE A 73 9.56 -0.39 9.83
N LYS A 74 9.87 -0.83 11.06
CA LYS A 74 11.25 -0.88 11.54
C LYS A 74 12.14 -1.80 10.71
N LEU A 75 11.61 -2.91 10.20
CA LEU A 75 12.31 -3.78 9.27
C LEU A 75 12.67 -3.03 7.98
N PHE A 76 11.72 -2.30 7.38
CA PHE A 76 11.99 -1.51 6.17
C PHE A 76 13.00 -0.37 6.42
N GLU A 77 12.91 0.34 7.55
CA GLU A 77 13.94 1.31 7.96
C GLU A 77 15.32 0.65 8.07
N THR A 78 15.39 -0.52 8.70
CA THR A 78 16.66 -1.26 8.87
C THR A 78 17.24 -1.70 7.52
N ILE A 79 16.38 -2.03 6.56
CA ILE A 79 16.78 -2.33 5.19
C ILE A 79 17.30 -1.07 4.50
N LEU A 80 16.64 0.09 4.64
CA LEU A 80 17.11 1.35 4.09
C LEU A 80 18.48 1.77 4.65
N ASP A 81 18.72 1.51 5.93
CA ASP A 81 19.97 1.80 6.63
C ASP A 81 21.10 0.80 6.32
N PHE A 82 20.86 -0.19 5.46
CA PHE A 82 21.84 -1.23 5.21
C PHE A 82 23.11 -0.67 4.58
N PRO A 83 24.28 -0.87 5.21
CA PRO A 83 25.54 -0.35 4.67
C PRO A 83 25.87 -1.09 3.38
N ASN A 84 26.40 -0.35 2.40
CA ASN A 84 26.79 -0.83 1.05
C ASN A 84 25.63 -0.91 0.05
N PRO A 85 25.08 0.24 -0.39
CA PRO A 85 24.16 0.31 -1.52
C PRO A 85 24.81 -0.34 -2.75
N ARG A 86 24.14 -1.35 -3.33
CA ARG A 86 24.65 -2.06 -4.51
C ARG A 86 23.80 -1.75 -5.72
N THR A 87 24.39 -1.22 -6.78
CA THR A 87 23.69 -1.13 -8.06
C THR A 87 23.48 -2.53 -8.62
N ILE A 88 22.23 -2.91 -8.80
CA ILE A 88 21.80 -4.12 -9.50
C ILE A 88 21.20 -3.71 -10.84
N SER A 89 21.43 -4.51 -11.87
CA SER A 89 20.71 -4.38 -13.12
C SER A 89 19.69 -5.49 -13.28
N ILE A 90 18.48 -5.10 -13.67
CA ILE A 90 17.36 -6.02 -13.85
C ILE A 90 17.07 -6.16 -15.35
N GLU A 91 17.20 -7.38 -15.86
CA GLU A 91 16.91 -7.66 -17.27
C GLU A 91 15.42 -7.48 -17.58
N ASN A 92 15.12 -6.97 -18.78
CA ASN A 92 13.76 -6.80 -19.33
C ASN A 92 12.87 -5.76 -18.62
N LEU A 93 13.45 -4.82 -17.88
CA LEU A 93 12.72 -3.77 -17.16
C LEU A 93 12.99 -2.37 -17.73
N GLU A 94 13.05 -2.24 -19.06
CA GLU A 94 13.25 -0.93 -19.72
C GLU A 94 12.08 0.03 -19.45
N PRO A 95 12.33 1.32 -19.14
CA PRO A 95 13.63 2.02 -19.06
C PRO A 95 14.38 1.91 -17.71
N TRP A 96 13.81 1.21 -16.73
CA TRP A 96 14.27 1.12 -15.34
C TRP A 96 15.28 -0.03 -15.14
N LYS A 97 16.42 0.05 -15.82
CA LYS A 97 17.41 -1.05 -15.85
C LYS A 97 18.32 -1.13 -14.63
N GLU A 98 18.50 -0.04 -13.88
CA GLU A 98 19.44 0.04 -12.77
C GLU A 98 18.73 0.50 -11.51
N PHE A 99 18.95 -0.24 -10.42
CA PHE A 99 18.43 0.10 -9.10
C PHE A 99 19.54 0.01 -8.08
N THR A 100 19.47 0.85 -7.05
CA THR A 100 20.40 0.78 -5.93
C THR A 100 19.75 -0.03 -4.83
N LEU A 101 20.09 -1.32 -4.79
CA LEU A 101 19.59 -2.29 -3.85
C LEU A 101 19.60 -1.72 -2.43
N TRP A 102 18.47 -1.88 -1.75
CA TRP A 102 18.14 -1.37 -0.42
C TRP A 102 17.78 0.11 -0.35
N SER A 103 18.58 1.01 -0.93
CA SER A 103 18.41 2.46 -0.74
C SER A 103 17.13 3.07 -1.33
N ASP A 104 16.51 2.39 -2.30
CA ASP A 104 15.26 2.83 -2.94
C ASP A 104 14.09 1.84 -2.73
N LEU A 105 14.31 0.80 -1.92
CA LEU A 105 13.43 -0.38 -1.81
C LEU A 105 13.05 -0.90 -3.20
N SER A 106 14.08 -1.19 -4.01
CA SER A 106 13.96 -1.51 -5.44
C SER A 106 12.81 -2.49 -5.71
N LEU A 107 11.93 -2.15 -6.64
CA LEU A 107 10.73 -2.93 -7.02
C LEU A 107 9.59 -3.00 -5.99
N LEU A 108 9.72 -2.45 -4.78
CA LEU A 108 8.62 -2.41 -3.82
C LEU A 108 7.40 -1.71 -4.42
N TRP A 109 7.61 -0.64 -5.18
CA TRP A 109 6.52 0.10 -5.82
C TRP A 109 5.69 -0.77 -6.77
N PHE A 110 6.29 -1.73 -7.49
CA PHE A 110 5.54 -2.65 -8.35
C PHE A 110 4.63 -3.53 -7.51
N VAL A 111 5.13 -4.01 -6.37
CA VAL A 111 4.32 -4.84 -5.47
C VAL A 111 3.19 -4.03 -4.84
N LEU A 112 3.46 -2.79 -4.42
CA LEU A 112 2.42 -1.89 -3.91
C LEU A 112 1.37 -1.59 -4.99
N ALA A 113 1.79 -1.29 -6.22
CA ALA A 113 0.89 -1.05 -7.34
C ALA A 113 0.06 -2.30 -7.68
N ASP A 114 0.70 -3.48 -7.74
CA ASP A 114 0.05 -4.77 -7.98
C ASP A 114 -0.97 -5.12 -6.89
N GLN A 115 -0.79 -4.67 -5.64
CA GLN A 115 -1.81 -4.87 -4.60
C GLN A 115 -3.01 -3.93 -4.78
N THR A 116 -2.84 -2.83 -5.50
CA THR A 116 -3.85 -1.78 -5.61
C THR A 116 -4.74 -1.90 -6.84
N GLU A 117 -4.19 -2.40 -7.95
CA GLU A 117 -4.93 -2.61 -9.20
C GLU A 117 -5.96 -3.77 -9.23
N PRO A 118 -5.92 -4.81 -8.36
CA PRO A 118 -6.89 -5.92 -8.41
C PRO A 118 -8.05 -5.81 -7.42
N HIS A 119 -8.26 -4.68 -6.75
CA HIS A 119 -9.45 -4.49 -5.89
C HIS A 119 -10.68 -4.03 -6.68
N VAL A 120 -10.85 -4.49 -7.92
CA VAL A 120 -12.19 -4.57 -8.52
C VAL A 120 -13.05 -5.36 -7.53
N ILE A 121 -14.01 -4.67 -6.94
CA ILE A 121 -14.93 -5.23 -5.96
C ILE A 121 -15.94 -6.09 -6.73
N ASN A 122 -15.48 -7.24 -7.23
CA ASN A 122 -16.34 -8.31 -7.73
C ASN A 122 -17.05 -8.94 -6.53
N ILE A 123 -18.19 -8.39 -6.14
CA ILE A 123 -19.08 -8.97 -5.13
C ILE A 123 -20.01 -9.99 -5.83
N PRO A 124 -20.16 -11.17 -5.22
CA PRO A 124 -21.43 -11.46 -4.56
C PRO A 124 -21.24 -11.65 -3.04
N ALA A 125 -22.37 -11.51 -2.33
CA ALA A 125 -22.56 -11.47 -0.87
C ALA A 125 -21.69 -12.39 0.01
N ASP A 126 -21.44 -11.93 1.24
CA ASP A 126 -21.22 -12.68 2.49
C ASP A 126 -20.29 -13.91 2.49
N SER A 127 -19.39 -14.06 1.51
CA SER A 127 -18.40 -15.14 1.56
C SER A 127 -17.26 -14.77 2.52
N GLU A 128 -16.85 -15.72 3.36
CA GLU A 128 -15.70 -15.60 4.25
C GLU A 128 -14.43 -15.14 3.51
N ARG A 129 -14.26 -15.60 2.26
CA ARG A 129 -13.16 -15.21 1.38
C ARG A 129 -13.16 -13.71 1.08
N GLU A 130 -14.33 -13.14 0.84
CA GLU A 130 -14.48 -11.71 0.54
C GLU A 130 -14.27 -10.87 1.80
N THR A 131 -14.82 -11.28 2.94
CA THR A 131 -14.54 -10.65 4.23
C THR A 131 -13.05 -10.66 4.54
N ALA A 132 -12.38 -11.80 4.37
CA ALA A 132 -10.94 -11.90 4.55
C ALA A 132 -10.16 -11.00 3.57
N ARG A 133 -10.60 -10.87 2.31
CA ARG A 133 -10.00 -9.95 1.34
C ARG A 133 -10.14 -8.50 1.79
N ARG A 134 -11.32 -8.09 2.28
CA ARG A 134 -11.56 -6.74 2.81
C ARG A 134 -10.68 -6.43 4.02
N ILE A 135 -10.58 -7.36 4.97
CA ILE A 135 -9.72 -7.21 6.13
C ILE A 135 -8.26 -7.05 5.71
N ARG A 136 -7.76 -7.88 4.78
CA ARG A 136 -6.39 -7.73 4.24
C ARG A 136 -6.17 -6.38 3.58
N ASN A 137 -7.14 -5.87 2.80
CA ASN A 137 -7.05 -4.54 2.22
C ASN A 137 -6.93 -3.46 3.32
N LEU A 138 -7.76 -3.50 4.37
CA LEU A 138 -7.65 -2.54 5.49
C LEU A 138 -6.27 -2.60 6.16
N ASN A 139 -5.76 -3.81 6.40
CA ASN A 139 -4.42 -4.04 6.95
C ASN A 139 -3.32 -3.46 6.06
N PHE A 140 -3.44 -3.64 4.75
CA PHE A 140 -2.55 -3.05 3.76
C PHE A 140 -2.63 -1.51 3.74
N GLN A 141 -3.83 -0.92 3.79
CA GLN A 141 -4.00 0.53 3.88
C GLN A 141 -3.33 1.09 5.16
N GLY A 142 -3.54 0.45 6.32
CA GLY A 142 -2.90 0.90 7.57
C GLY A 142 -1.38 0.74 7.57
N PHE A 143 -0.87 -0.32 6.96
CA PHE A 143 0.57 -0.47 6.79
C PHE A 143 1.17 0.63 5.90
N THR A 144 0.52 0.92 4.77
CA THR A 144 1.00 1.93 3.82
C THR A 144 0.89 3.35 4.34
N THR A 145 -0.12 3.68 5.16
CA THR A 145 -0.17 4.97 5.87
C THR A 145 0.99 5.11 6.86
N GLN A 146 1.25 4.08 7.67
CA GLN A 146 2.39 4.10 8.62
C GLN A 146 3.73 4.21 7.89
N MET A 147 3.91 3.51 6.77
CA MET A 147 5.10 3.61 5.92
C MET A 147 5.30 5.03 5.38
N THR A 148 4.19 5.67 4.97
CA THR A 148 4.19 7.06 4.51
C THR A 148 4.61 8.02 5.62
N LEU A 149 3.99 7.89 6.80
CA LEU A 149 4.28 8.76 7.96
C LEU A 149 5.70 8.60 8.50
N ALA A 150 6.25 7.38 8.45
CA ALA A 150 7.62 7.09 8.83
C ALA A 150 8.66 7.60 7.81
N GLY A 151 8.24 8.04 6.63
CA GLY A 151 9.15 8.49 5.58
C GLY A 151 9.98 7.38 4.92
N VAL A 152 9.63 6.11 5.18
CA VAL A 152 10.29 4.93 4.59
C VAL A 152 10.07 4.90 3.08
N ARG A 153 8.83 5.13 2.66
CA ARG A 153 8.42 5.28 1.27
C ARG A 153 7.14 6.09 1.27
N ASP A 154 6.93 6.91 0.24
CA ASP A 154 5.72 7.68 0.08
C ASP A 154 4.80 7.05 -0.99
N PRO A 155 3.89 6.13 -0.61
CA PRO A 155 2.81 5.66 -1.45
C PRO A 155 1.54 6.53 -1.30
N SER A 156 1.65 7.85 -1.03
CA SER A 156 0.46 8.70 -0.84
C SER A 156 -0.50 8.74 -2.05
N TYR A 157 -0.07 8.32 -3.25
CA TYR A 157 -0.97 8.09 -4.37
C TYR A 157 -2.09 7.07 -4.07
N LEU A 158 -1.89 6.17 -3.10
CA LEU A 158 -2.92 5.26 -2.60
C LEU A 158 -4.07 5.98 -1.92
N ALA A 159 -3.79 7.09 -1.21
CA ALA A 159 -4.82 7.97 -0.66
C ALA A 159 -5.73 8.48 -1.78
N ILE A 160 -5.15 8.85 -2.93
CA ILE A 160 -5.91 9.31 -4.09
C ILE A 160 -6.84 8.21 -4.60
N TYR A 161 -6.38 6.97 -4.69
CA TYR A 161 -7.24 5.86 -5.11
C TYR A 161 -8.40 5.63 -4.15
N GLN A 162 -8.14 5.55 -2.84
CA GLN A 162 -9.20 5.29 -1.85
C GLN A 162 -10.21 6.44 -1.80
N LEU A 163 -9.73 7.69 -1.80
CA LEU A 163 -10.59 8.88 -1.78
C LEU A 163 -11.34 9.07 -3.08
N ARG A 164 -10.72 8.80 -4.24
CA ARG A 164 -11.39 8.85 -5.53
C ARG A 164 -12.55 7.86 -5.57
N ASP A 165 -12.29 6.62 -5.18
CA ASP A 165 -13.30 5.57 -5.26
C ASP A 165 -14.50 5.88 -4.34
N LEU A 166 -14.28 6.53 -3.19
CA LEU A 166 -15.37 6.95 -2.30
C LEU A 166 -16.07 8.25 -2.74
N LEU A 167 -15.31 9.26 -3.19
CA LEU A 167 -15.79 10.65 -3.26
C LEU A 167 -16.01 11.15 -4.70
N GLU A 168 -15.29 10.57 -5.66
CA GLU A 168 -15.28 11.01 -7.06
C GLU A 168 -15.97 10.05 -8.02
N GLU A 169 -16.24 8.82 -7.61
CA GLU A 169 -16.96 7.83 -8.40
C GLU A 169 -18.43 7.72 -7.97
N ASP A 170 -19.28 7.33 -8.91
CA ASP A 170 -20.60 6.82 -8.57
C ASP A 170 -20.48 5.40 -7.99
N PRO A 171 -21.46 4.93 -7.21
CA PRO A 171 -21.65 3.50 -7.03
C PRO A 171 -21.68 2.80 -8.38
N ASP A 172 -20.99 1.66 -8.49
CA ASP A 172 -20.92 0.91 -9.75
C ASP A 172 -22.26 0.18 -10.00
N PHE A 173 -23.30 0.95 -10.35
CA PHE A 173 -24.67 0.48 -10.54
C PHE A 173 -24.82 -0.58 -11.64
N ASP A 174 -23.82 -0.69 -12.52
CA ASP A 174 -23.72 -1.75 -13.52
C ASP A 174 -23.64 -3.15 -12.88
N TYR A 175 -23.25 -3.23 -11.61
CA TYR A 175 -23.32 -4.45 -10.83
C TYR A 175 -24.58 -4.50 -9.96
N PRO A 176 -25.38 -5.60 -10.04
CA PRO A 176 -26.64 -5.73 -9.30
C PRO A 176 -26.54 -5.46 -7.78
N GLN A 177 -25.39 -5.75 -7.19
CA GLN A 177 -25.08 -5.56 -5.76
C GLN A 177 -24.84 -4.10 -5.32
N PHE A 178 -24.56 -3.17 -6.23
CA PHE A 178 -24.36 -1.75 -5.91
C PHE A 178 -25.60 -0.90 -6.22
N LYS A 179 -26.75 -1.55 -6.50
CA LYS A 179 -28.06 -0.88 -6.47
C LYS A 179 -28.37 -0.31 -5.09
N ASP A 180 -27.81 -0.93 -4.04
CA ASP A 180 -27.80 -0.39 -2.70
C ASP A 180 -26.54 0.48 -2.49
N VAL A 181 -26.76 1.78 -2.31
CA VAL A 181 -25.72 2.78 -2.07
C VAL A 181 -25.01 2.54 -0.73
N GLY A 182 -25.70 1.95 0.27
CA GLY A 182 -25.11 1.61 1.56
C GLY A 182 -23.99 0.57 1.44
N ILE A 183 -24.14 -0.43 0.57
CA ILE A 183 -23.08 -1.44 0.31
C ILE A 183 -21.83 -0.79 -0.28
N HIS A 184 -22.00 0.18 -1.18
CA HIS A 184 -20.89 0.93 -1.74
C HIS A 184 -20.13 1.71 -0.66
N TYR A 185 -20.85 2.40 0.23
CA TYR A 185 -20.23 3.11 1.35
C TYR A 185 -19.52 2.17 2.31
N ASN A 186 -20.15 1.04 2.67
CA ASN A 186 -19.59 0.05 3.59
C ASN A 186 -18.21 -0.48 3.18
N VAL A 187 -17.94 -0.61 1.87
CA VAL A 187 -16.67 -1.14 1.39
C VAL A 187 -15.61 -0.06 1.12
N ARG A 188 -16.00 1.22 0.96
CA ARG A 188 -15.10 2.31 0.58
C ARG A 188 -14.80 3.30 1.70
N ILE A 189 -15.68 3.43 2.70
CA ILE A 189 -15.48 4.35 3.84
C ILE A 189 -14.22 3.98 4.62
N LEU A 190 -14.10 2.74 5.10
CA LEU A 190 -12.99 2.36 5.98
C LEU A 190 -11.60 2.51 5.34
N PRO A 191 -11.34 2.06 4.09
CA PRO A 191 -10.06 2.32 3.44
C PRO A 191 -9.72 3.81 3.30
N ALA A 192 -10.70 4.64 2.93
CA ALA A 192 -10.52 6.08 2.81
C ALA A 192 -10.32 6.76 4.17
N GLU A 193 -11.06 6.30 5.19
CA GLU A 193 -10.94 6.77 6.57
C GLU A 193 -9.54 6.55 7.11
N ILE A 194 -8.93 5.37 6.90
CA ILE A 194 -7.56 5.09 7.35
C ILE A 194 -6.57 6.14 6.80
N TRP A 195 -6.71 6.53 5.53
CA TRP A 195 -5.86 7.57 4.95
C TRP A 195 -6.14 8.97 5.51
N ILE A 196 -7.40 9.30 5.78
CA ILE A 196 -7.74 10.61 6.36
C ILE A 196 -7.33 10.67 7.84
N SER A 197 -7.61 9.65 8.64
CA SER A 197 -7.31 9.61 10.07
C SER A 197 -5.81 9.70 10.32
N GLU A 198 -5.02 8.92 9.59
CA GLU A 198 -3.57 8.83 9.79
C GLU A 198 -2.82 9.91 9.00
N CYS A 199 -3.22 10.20 7.76
CA CYS A 199 -2.42 10.97 6.81
C CYS A 199 -3.05 12.30 6.34
N ALA A 200 -4.17 12.77 6.91
CA ALA A 200 -4.82 14.01 6.43
C ALA A 200 -3.88 15.22 6.33
N LYS A 201 -2.99 15.42 7.30
CA LYS A 201 -2.02 16.53 7.28
C LYS A 201 -1.08 16.44 6.08
N LEU A 202 -0.61 15.24 5.77
CA LEU A 202 0.29 14.98 4.65
C LEU A 202 -0.46 15.14 3.32
N VAL A 203 -1.68 14.61 3.22
CA VAL A 203 -2.53 14.77 2.02
C VAL A 203 -2.84 16.25 1.75
N TYR A 204 -3.16 17.01 2.80
CA TYR A 204 -3.36 18.46 2.70
C TYR A 204 -2.08 19.18 2.25
N GLN A 205 -0.94 18.85 2.85
CA GLN A 205 0.34 19.47 2.47
C GLN A 205 0.70 19.18 1.01
N ASN A 206 0.57 17.92 0.57
CA ASN A 206 0.77 17.53 -0.82
C ASN A 206 -0.18 18.31 -1.76
N SER A 207 -1.43 18.54 -1.33
CA SER A 207 -2.42 19.33 -2.08
C SER A 207 -2.05 20.81 -2.18
N LYS A 208 -1.51 21.39 -1.09
CA LYS A 208 -1.07 22.78 -1.03
C LYS A 208 0.18 23.03 -1.88
N GLU A 209 1.12 22.10 -1.86
CA GLU A 209 2.37 22.16 -2.63
C GLU A 209 2.18 21.78 -4.11
N ASN A 210 0.94 21.56 -4.55
CA ASN A 210 0.62 21.10 -5.92
C ASN A 210 1.28 19.77 -6.29
N GLY A 211 1.68 18.98 -5.28
CA GLY A 211 2.25 17.64 -5.36
C GLY A 211 2.98 17.36 -6.67
N GLU A 212 4.11 18.02 -6.93
CA GLU A 212 4.92 17.77 -8.14
C GLU A 212 5.38 16.30 -8.26
N LYS A 213 5.31 15.54 -7.15
CA LYS A 213 5.70 14.13 -7.06
C LYS A 213 4.59 13.12 -7.41
N ALA A 214 3.33 13.53 -7.53
CA ALA A 214 2.28 12.61 -7.97
C ALA A 214 2.34 12.46 -9.50
N SER A 215 2.90 11.33 -9.96
CA SER A 215 2.94 10.97 -11.38
C SER A 215 1.56 11.10 -12.03
N ARG A 216 1.51 11.71 -13.23
CA ARG A 216 0.30 11.95 -14.03
C ARG A 216 -0.54 10.68 -14.28
N ASN A 217 0.08 9.50 -14.25
CA ASN A 217 -0.60 8.24 -14.53
C ASN A 217 -1.26 7.62 -13.29
N ASP A 218 -0.71 7.83 -12.10
CA ASP A 218 -1.07 7.10 -10.86
C ASP A 218 -2.14 7.82 -10.02
N ALA A 219 -2.64 8.97 -10.51
CA ALA A 219 -3.52 9.85 -9.75
C ALA A 219 -4.67 10.44 -10.57
N ARG A 220 -5.23 9.61 -11.47
CA ARG A 220 -6.38 10.00 -12.31
C ARG A 220 -7.56 10.46 -11.45
N GLY A 221 -8.28 11.47 -11.94
CA GLY A 221 -9.57 11.88 -11.40
C GLY A 221 -10.64 10.82 -11.66
N GLY A 222 -11.60 10.71 -10.74
CA GLY A 222 -12.82 9.95 -10.95
C GLY A 222 -13.86 10.73 -11.75
N LYS A 223 -15.01 10.10 -12.04
CA LYS A 223 -16.09 10.67 -12.87
C LYS A 223 -16.49 12.09 -12.47
N HIS A 224 -16.58 12.38 -11.18
CA HIS A 224 -17.05 13.66 -10.65
C HIS A 224 -15.95 14.71 -10.50
N TRP A 225 -14.67 14.33 -10.60
CA TRP A 225 -13.56 15.28 -10.52
C TRP A 225 -13.16 15.79 -11.90
N LYS A 226 -13.35 17.10 -12.13
CA LYS A 226 -13.00 17.78 -13.39
C LYS A 226 -11.78 18.69 -13.31
N GLY A 227 -11.16 18.79 -12.13
CA GLY A 227 -9.99 19.64 -11.91
C GLY A 227 -8.65 18.97 -12.24
N LYS A 228 -7.57 19.50 -11.67
CA LYS A 228 -6.20 19.03 -11.90
C LYS A 228 -6.01 17.60 -11.38
N LEU A 229 -5.32 16.76 -12.14
CA LEU A 229 -4.91 15.41 -11.71
C LEU A 229 -3.91 15.48 -10.54
N GLY A 230 -3.81 14.41 -9.75
CA GLY A 230 -2.93 14.41 -8.59
C GLY A 230 -3.55 15.09 -7.37
N PHE A 231 -2.67 15.51 -6.46
CA PHE A 231 -3.02 16.35 -5.33
C PHE A 231 -3.16 17.81 -5.78
N SER A 232 -4.22 18.48 -5.33
CA SER A 232 -4.41 19.91 -5.52
C SER A 232 -5.38 20.44 -4.48
N MET A 233 -5.25 21.72 -4.12
CA MET A 233 -6.18 22.36 -3.21
C MET A 233 -7.64 22.30 -3.68
N GLY A 234 -7.88 22.40 -5.00
CA GLY A 234 -9.22 22.22 -5.55
C GLY A 234 -9.78 20.81 -5.27
N ARG A 235 -8.95 19.78 -5.42
CA ARG A 235 -9.36 18.38 -5.19
C ARG A 235 -9.58 18.10 -3.71
N TRP A 236 -8.72 18.68 -2.86
CA TRP A 236 -8.87 18.62 -1.40
C TRP A 236 -10.20 19.22 -0.94
N HIS A 237 -10.54 20.44 -1.40
CA HIS A 237 -11.83 21.06 -1.05
C HIS A 237 -13.01 20.25 -1.57
N PHE A 238 -12.93 19.74 -2.81
CA PHE A 238 -13.93 18.83 -3.34
C PHE A 238 -14.13 17.59 -2.44
N TRP A 239 -13.05 16.96 -1.98
CA TRP A 239 -13.16 15.83 -1.06
C TRP A 239 -13.81 16.19 0.27
N GLN A 240 -13.48 17.35 0.84
CA GLN A 240 -14.12 17.82 2.07
C GLN A 240 -15.64 17.99 1.88
N GLU A 241 -16.06 18.68 0.82
CA GLU A 241 -17.49 18.86 0.49
C GLU A 241 -18.20 17.51 0.33
N ARG A 242 -17.57 16.54 -0.34
CA ARG A 242 -18.14 15.20 -0.55
C ARG A 242 -18.23 14.40 0.74
N LEU A 243 -17.23 14.51 1.62
CA LEU A 243 -17.27 13.87 2.94
C LEU A 243 -18.41 14.44 3.79
N ASP A 244 -18.59 15.76 3.81
CA ASP A 244 -19.70 16.41 4.52
C ASP A 244 -21.06 15.94 3.97
N MET A 245 -21.18 15.84 2.64
CA MET A 245 -22.38 15.27 2.01
C MET A 245 -22.63 13.82 2.41
N ILE A 246 -21.61 12.97 2.47
CA ILE A 246 -21.75 11.56 2.87
C ILE A 246 -22.10 11.45 4.35
N ALA A 247 -21.48 12.26 5.22
CA ALA A 247 -21.74 12.26 6.65
C ALA A 247 -23.20 12.64 7.00
N SER A 248 -23.87 13.41 6.12
CA SER A 248 -25.29 13.74 6.24
C SER A 248 -26.27 12.64 5.81
N ARG A 249 -25.78 11.52 5.25
CA ARG A 249 -26.61 10.40 4.75
C ARG A 249 -26.83 9.35 5.82
N GLU A 250 -28.06 8.85 5.93
CA GLU A 250 -28.43 7.81 6.88
C GLU A 250 -27.74 6.46 6.52
N GLU A 251 -27.58 6.17 5.24
CA GLU A 251 -26.94 4.94 4.73
C GLU A 251 -25.43 4.87 5.03
N ALA A 252 -24.80 6.02 5.34
CA ALA A 252 -23.42 6.08 5.80
C ALA A 252 -23.32 5.91 7.33
N SER A 253 -24.44 6.07 8.06
CA SER A 253 -24.52 6.03 9.52
C SER A 253 -24.85 4.64 10.07
N GLU A 254 -25.37 3.73 9.24
CA GLU A 254 -25.54 2.33 9.60
C GLU A 254 -24.14 1.71 9.88
N LYS A 255 -23.84 1.58 11.19
CA LYS A 255 -22.67 0.88 11.73
C LYS A 255 -22.30 -0.30 10.84
N HIS A 256 -21.15 -0.26 10.17
CA HIS A 256 -19.92 -1.07 10.35
C HIS A 256 -20.08 -2.55 10.80
N GLY A 257 -21.27 -3.11 10.71
CA GLY A 257 -21.69 -4.35 11.35
C GLY A 257 -21.12 -5.59 10.68
N LEU A 258 -20.54 -5.43 9.48
CA LEU A 258 -19.89 -6.53 8.76
C LEU A 258 -18.47 -6.82 9.26
N LEU A 259 -17.85 -5.96 10.08
CA LEU A 259 -16.48 -6.16 10.57
C LEU A 259 -16.33 -6.09 12.10
N GLN A 260 -17.38 -5.75 12.84
CA GLN A 260 -17.39 -5.82 14.32
C GLN A 260 -18.00 -7.14 14.87
N GLY A 261 -18.29 -8.10 14.01
CA GLY A 261 -18.90 -9.37 14.36
C GLY A 261 -17.94 -10.56 14.31
N LYS A 262 -17.18 -10.76 15.40
CA LYS A 262 -16.60 -11.99 15.98
C LYS A 262 -15.17 -11.82 16.47
#